data_AF-A0A2V9R6A1-F1
#
_entry.id   AF-A0A2V9R6A1-F1
#
_cell.length_a   1.000
_cell.length_b   1.000
_cell.length_c   1.000
_cell.angle_alpha   90.00
_cell.angle_beta   90.00
_cell.angle_gamma   90.00
#
_symmetry.space_group_name_H-M   'P 1'
#
loop_
_entity.id
_entity.type
_entity.pdbx_description
1 polymer ?
#
loop_
_entity_poly.entity_id
_entity_poly.type
_entity_poly.pdbx_seq_one_letter_code
_entity_poly.pdbx_strand_id
1 'polypeptide(L)'
;MKRLVKGLRIGMAVEIQGSLVQTNSPYVEGAKVTLLEMDFSELLSNEAKLKEMAALKSYSLEDAKKILKDLKGFKINLEPELRIEFAPR
;
A
#
# COMPACT_ATOMS: atom_id res chain seq x y z
N MET A 1 -20.20 11.31 -3.48
CA MET A 1 -18.84 10.78 -3.24
C MET A 1 -18.77 9.25 -3.21
N LYS A 2 -19.59 8.53 -2.41
CA LYS A 2 -19.54 7.03 -2.33
C LYS A 2 -19.53 6.28 -3.69
N ARG A 3 -20.14 6.82 -4.75
CA ARG A 3 -20.20 6.19 -6.09
C ARG A 3 -18.93 6.32 -6.94
N LEU A 4 -18.06 7.31 -6.69
CA LEU A 4 -16.84 7.55 -7.49
C LEU A 4 -15.64 6.73 -7.01
N VAL A 5 -15.62 6.37 -5.73
CA VAL A 5 -14.52 5.62 -5.08
C VAL A 5 -14.80 4.11 -4.99
N LYS A 6 -16.01 3.69 -5.33
CA LYS A 6 -16.39 2.27 -5.34
C LYS A 6 -15.67 1.58 -6.51
N GLY A 7 -14.80 0.61 -6.21
CA GLY A 7 -13.95 -0.04 -7.20
C GLY A 7 -12.61 0.66 -7.43
N LEU A 8 -12.31 1.77 -6.74
CA LEU A 8 -11.04 2.46 -6.87
C LEU A 8 -9.93 1.65 -6.19
N ARG A 9 -8.86 1.37 -6.95
CA ARG A 9 -7.64 0.77 -6.43
C ARG A 9 -6.48 1.71 -6.65
N ILE A 10 -5.71 1.97 -5.60
CA ILE A 10 -4.49 2.78 -5.66
C ILE A 10 -3.32 1.85 -5.42
N GLY A 11 -2.39 1.80 -6.36
CA GLY A 11 -1.17 1.01 -6.27
C GLY A 11 0.04 1.86 -6.57
N MET A 12 1.09 1.69 -5.77
CA MET A 12 2.41 2.26 -5.96
C MET A 12 3.43 1.13 -5.78
N ALA A 13 4.31 0.99 -6.76
CA ALA A 13 5.33 -0.04 -6.77
C ALA A 13 6.57 0.46 -7.48
N VAL A 14 7.71 -0.12 -7.13
CA VAL A 14 8.97 0.02 -7.87
C VAL A 14 9.09 -1.18 -8.80
N GLU A 15 9.24 -0.92 -10.09
CA GLU A 15 9.55 -1.97 -11.08
C GLU A 15 11.03 -1.91 -11.43
N ILE A 16 11.73 -3.01 -11.15
CA ILE A 16 13.17 -3.11 -11.36
C ILE A 16 13.46 -3.51 -12.80
N GLN A 17 14.18 -2.65 -13.52
CA GLN A 17 14.70 -2.94 -14.87
C GLN A 17 16.01 -3.74 -14.75
N GLY A 18 15.89 -5.02 -14.43
CA GLY A 18 17.02 -5.90 -14.13
C GLY A 18 16.59 -7.17 -13.41
N SER A 19 17.52 -7.78 -12.67
CA SER A 19 17.23 -8.90 -11.78
C SER A 19 17.22 -8.41 -10.34
N LEU A 20 16.09 -8.56 -9.64
CA LEU A 20 16.01 -8.31 -8.21
C LEU A 20 16.89 -9.32 -7.47
N VAL A 21 17.86 -8.82 -6.70
CA VAL A 21 18.80 -9.65 -5.91
C VAL A 21 18.29 -9.77 -4.48
N GLN A 22 17.98 -8.63 -3.85
CA GLN A 22 17.54 -8.58 -2.46
C GLN A 22 16.64 -7.37 -2.20
N THR A 23 15.70 -7.50 -1.27
CA THR A 23 14.93 -6.37 -0.75
C THR A 23 14.44 -6.64 0.67
N ASN A 24 14.25 -5.57 1.46
CA ASN A 24 13.57 -5.65 2.75
C ASN A 24 12.04 -5.50 2.64
N SER A 25 11.47 -5.39 1.43
CA SER A 25 10.02 -5.36 1.26
C SER A 25 9.38 -6.72 1.50
N PRO A 26 8.28 -6.80 2.27
CA PRO A 26 7.51 -8.03 2.41
C PRO A 26 6.59 -8.31 1.22
N TYR A 27 6.46 -7.38 0.27
CA TYR A 27 5.58 -7.49 -0.90
C TYR A 27 6.38 -7.42 -2.19
N VAL A 28 6.70 -8.60 -2.73
CA VAL A 28 7.51 -8.76 -3.95
C VAL A 28 6.79 -9.72 -4.90
N GLU A 29 6.60 -9.27 -6.14
CA GLU A 29 5.98 -10.04 -7.20
C GLU A 29 6.90 -9.99 -8.43
N GLY A 30 7.80 -10.95 -8.56
CA GLY A 30 8.84 -10.95 -9.61
C GLY A 30 9.83 -9.79 -9.45
N ALA A 31 9.91 -8.91 -10.46
CA ALA A 31 10.72 -7.68 -10.43
C ALA A 31 9.98 -6.45 -9.88
N LYS A 32 8.72 -6.62 -9.45
CA LYS A 32 7.88 -5.56 -8.90
C LYS A 32 7.89 -5.62 -7.38
N VAL A 33 8.29 -4.52 -6.75
CA VAL A 33 8.29 -4.34 -5.29
C VAL A 33 7.17 -3.37 -4.92
N THR A 34 6.14 -3.86 -4.23
CA THR A 34 4.97 -3.06 -3.89
C THR A 34 5.27 -2.17 -2.68
N LEU A 35 5.12 -0.85 -2.86
CA LEU A 35 5.22 0.15 -1.79
C LEU A 35 3.89 0.27 -1.06
N LEU A 36 2.81 0.38 -1.83
CA LEU A 36 1.46 0.58 -1.33
C LEU A 36 0.45 0.03 -2.32
N GLU A 37 -0.55 -0.70 -1.84
CA GLU A 37 -1.70 -1.17 -2.59
C GLU A 37 -2.92 -1.06 -1.67
N MET A 38 -3.95 -0.34 -2.12
CA MET A 38 -5.16 -0.05 -1.37
C MET A 38 -6.39 -0.31 -2.25
N ASP A 39 -7.27 -1.21 -1.81
CA ASP A 39 -8.61 -1.37 -2.39
C ASP A 39 -9.64 -0.57 -1.58
N PHE A 40 -10.14 0.53 -2.16
CA PHE A 40 -11.14 1.37 -1.49
C PHE A 40 -12.50 0.66 -1.38
N SER A 41 -12.75 -0.39 -2.17
CA SER A 41 -14.00 -1.15 -2.08
C SER A 41 -14.11 -1.86 -0.72
N GLU A 42 -13.01 -2.45 -0.24
CA GLU A 42 -12.93 -3.10 1.07
C GLU A 42 -13.11 -2.06 2.19
N LEU A 43 -12.50 -0.89 2.06
CA LEU A 43 -12.68 0.19 3.05
C LEU A 43 -14.11 0.72 3.09
N LEU A 44 -14.75 0.91 1.93
CA LEU A 44 -16.14 1.38 1.85
C LEU A 44 -17.14 0.36 2.40
N SER A 45 -16.77 -0.93 2.45
CA SER A 45 -17.55 -1.96 3.10
C SER A 45 -17.52 -1.84 4.64
N ASN A 46 -16.54 -1.11 5.19
CA ASN A 46 -16.35 -0.89 6.61
C ASN A 46 -16.52 0.60 6.98
N GLU A 47 -17.76 1.01 7.24
CA GLU A 47 -18.11 2.40 7.53
C GLU A 47 -17.42 2.98 8.79
N ALA A 48 -17.04 2.13 9.76
CA ALA A 48 -16.30 2.57 10.94
C ALA A 48 -14.88 3.02 10.57
N LYS A 49 -14.15 2.18 9.82
CA LYS A 49 -12.78 2.51 9.38
C LYS A 49 -12.75 3.65 8.36
N LEU A 50 -13.78 3.79 7.53
CA LEU A 50 -13.90 4.93 6.62
C LEU A 50 -14.02 6.25 7.40
N LYS A 51 -14.78 6.27 8.50
CA LYS A 51 -14.88 7.45 9.38
C LYS A 51 -13.56 7.74 10.10
N GLU A 52 -12.86 6.71 10.59
CA GLU A 52 -11.54 6.89 11.21
C GLU A 52 -10.52 7.45 10.21
N MET A 53 -10.49 6.92 8.98
CA MET A 53 -9.62 7.44 7.93
C MET A 53 -9.99 8.87 7.52
N ALA A 54 -11.28 9.20 7.42
CA ALA A 54 -11.72 10.57 7.11
C ALA A 54 -11.46 11.56 8.27
N ALA A 55 -11.37 11.07 9.51
CA ALA A 55 -11.03 11.86 10.69
C ALA A 55 -9.52 12.14 10.81
N LEU A 56 -8.67 11.38 10.12
CA LEU A 56 -7.25 11.70 9.97
C LEU A 56 -7.12 12.99 9.15
N LYS A 57 -6.96 14.11 9.85
CA LYS A 57 -6.70 15.42 9.23
C LYS A 57 -5.31 15.50 8.55
N SER A 58 -4.39 14.62 8.93
CA SER A 58 -3.07 14.47 8.32
C SER A 58 -2.97 13.10 7.69
N TYR A 59 -2.64 13.05 6.39
CA TYR A 59 -2.26 11.85 5.66
C TYR A 59 -0.85 11.37 6.06
N SER A 60 -0.56 11.35 7.37
CA SER A 60 0.70 10.77 7.85
C SER A 60 0.65 9.27 7.59
N LEU A 61 1.65 8.77 6.87
CA LEU A 61 1.75 7.35 6.53
C LEU A 61 1.60 6.48 7.78
N GLU A 62 2.19 6.88 8.92
CA GLU A 62 2.15 6.16 10.20
C GLU A 62 0.74 5.97 10.78
N ASP A 63 -0.11 7.00 10.72
CA ASP A 63 -1.48 6.90 11.23
C ASP A 63 -2.34 6.04 10.31
N ALA A 64 -2.10 6.12 9.00
CA ALA A 64 -2.69 5.19 8.04
C ALA A 64 -2.23 3.74 8.32
N LYS A 65 -0.97 3.50 8.73
CA LYS A 65 -0.50 2.14 9.10
C LYS A 65 -1.36 1.54 10.20
N LYS A 66 -1.66 2.28 11.27
CA LYS A 66 -2.41 1.75 12.43
C LYS A 66 -3.82 1.31 12.07
N ILE A 67 -4.49 2.04 11.18
CA ILE A 67 -5.88 1.77 10.78
C ILE A 67 -5.95 0.63 9.75
N LEU A 68 -4.95 0.57 8.86
CA LEU A 68 -4.93 -0.31 7.69
C LEU A 68 -4.22 -1.66 7.92
N LYS A 69 -3.42 -1.81 8.98
CA LYS A 69 -2.66 -3.05 9.29
C LYS A 69 -3.54 -4.31 9.39
N ASP A 70 -4.78 -4.15 9.83
CA ASP A 70 -5.74 -5.26 10.02
C ASP A 70 -6.79 -5.37 8.90
N LEU A 71 -6.65 -4.62 7.81
CA LEU A 71 -7.59 -4.70 6.68
C LEU A 71 -7.10 -5.66 5.60
N LYS A 72 -7.96 -6.64 5.26
CA LYS A 72 -7.82 -7.40 4.02
C LYS A 72 -7.93 -6.45 2.82
N GLY A 73 -7.08 -6.62 1.83
CA GLY A 73 -7.03 -5.77 0.63
C GLY A 73 -6.07 -4.58 0.70
N PHE A 74 -5.22 -4.51 1.73
CA PHE A 74 -4.18 -3.48 1.86
C PHE A 74 -2.79 -4.13 1.97
N LYS A 75 -1.88 -3.76 1.06
CA LYS A 75 -0.45 -4.09 1.16
C LYS A 75 0.30 -2.77 1.31
N ILE A 76 0.91 -2.53 2.46
CA ILE A 76 1.68 -1.30 2.67
C ILE A 76 3.02 -1.70 3.26
N ASN A 77 4.10 -1.34 2.57
CA ASN A 77 5.42 -1.48 3.16
C ASN A 77 5.58 -0.40 4.24
N LEU A 78 5.80 -0.84 5.48
CA LEU A 78 5.85 0.02 6.66
C LEU A 78 7.28 0.36 7.09
N GLU A 79 8.28 -0.16 6.38
CA GLU A 79 9.67 0.16 6.65
C GLU A 79 9.92 1.66 6.41
N PRO A 80 10.71 2.34 7.27
CA PRO A 80 11.06 3.74 7.06
C PRO A 80 11.92 3.95 5.80
N GLU A 81 12.67 2.92 5.41
CA GLU A 81 13.51 2.92 4.23
C GLU A 81 13.30 1.61 3.46
N LEU A 82 13.02 1.72 2.15
CA LEU A 82 12.97 0.58 1.24
C LEU A 82 14.35 0.41 0.59
N ARG A 83 15.00 -0.72 0.86
CA ARG A 83 16.24 -1.14 0.22
C ARG A 83 15.95 -2.16 -0.87
N ILE A 84 16.50 -1.90 -2.05
CA ILE A 84 16.42 -2.81 -3.19
C ILE A 84 17.81 -2.94 -3.79
N GLU A 85 18.32 -4.16 -3.83
CA GLU A 85 19.54 -4.53 -4.54
C GLU A 85 19.15 -5.24 -5.83
N PHE A 86 19.70 -4.75 -6.94
CA PHE A 86 19.40 -5.29 -8.27
C PHE A 86 20.64 -5.33 -9.16
N ALA A 87 20.66 -6.31 -10.06
CA ALA A 87 21.70 -6.46 -11.06
C ALA A 87 21.19 -5.99 -12.43
N PRO A 88 22.04 -5.36 -13.25
CA PRO A 88 21.72 -5.07 -14.65
C PRO A 88 21.44 -6.37 -15.42
N ARG A 89 20.63 -6.27 -16.47
CA ARG A 89 20.42 -7.37 -17.42
C ARG A 89 21.60 -7.50 -18.38
#